data_AF-A0A935A679-F1
#
_entry.id   AF-A0A935A679-F1
#
_cell.length_a   1.000
_cell.length_b   1.000
_cell.length_c   1.000
_cell.angle_alpha   90.00
_cell.angle_beta   90.00
_cell.angle_gamma   90.00
#
_symmetry.space_group_name_H-M   'P 1'
#
loop_
_entity.id
_entity.type
_entity.pdbx_description
1 polymer ?
#
loop_
_entity_poly.entity_id
_entity_poly.type
_entity_poly.pdbx_seq_one_letter_code
_entity_poly.pdbx_strand_id
1 'polypeptide(L)'
;MIFHIPLRDLKLFSAADLDGLPEAELVARLRAEHPRLLADAQIEIAGGMVTIRFPEPPAQGKAEAARLLEKGIQRCRQGEYRKAAGILERVLELDPSSTPAYRNLGMALMELGEDEAARQHLVEAALLDPKDAWPYVVLGNALVREPGKRDAAEGLLAKAHEIDPKDPGR
;
A
#
# COMPACT_ATOMS: atom_id res chain seq x y z
N MET A 1 -14.23 -6.95 3.45
CA MET A 1 -13.39 -6.21 4.43
C MET A 1 -13.59 -4.72 4.22
N ILE A 2 -13.52 -3.88 5.26
CA ILE A 2 -13.75 -2.42 5.16
C ILE A 2 -12.53 -1.67 5.71
N PHE A 3 -12.05 -0.69 4.96
CA PHE A 3 -10.95 0.19 5.33
C PHE A 3 -11.41 1.64 5.29
N HIS A 4 -10.89 2.44 6.22
CA HIS A 4 -11.17 3.88 6.29
C HIS A 4 -9.86 4.65 6.22
N ILE A 5 -9.73 5.46 5.18
CA ILE A 5 -8.50 6.19 4.86
C ILE A 5 -8.82 7.68 4.88
N PRO A 6 -8.13 8.50 5.69
CA PRO A 6 -8.26 9.95 5.63
C PRO A 6 -7.85 10.48 4.26
N LEU A 7 -8.64 11.38 3.66
CA LEU A 7 -8.32 11.99 2.36
C LEU A 7 -6.95 12.69 2.39
N ARG A 8 -6.57 13.28 3.53
CA ARG A 8 -5.25 13.87 3.73
C ARG A 8 -4.09 12.87 3.57
N ASP A 9 -4.30 11.60 3.94
CA ASP A 9 -3.27 10.57 3.85
C ASP A 9 -3.14 10.10 2.38
N LEU A 10 -4.24 10.06 1.62
CA LEU A 10 -4.21 9.78 0.17
C LEU A 10 -3.41 10.81 -0.62
N LYS A 11 -3.45 12.08 -0.21
CA LYS A 11 -2.65 13.16 -0.83
C LYS A 11 -1.15 12.96 -0.71
N LEU A 12 -0.69 12.15 0.25
CA LEU A 12 0.73 11.83 0.38
C LEU A 12 1.23 10.93 -0.76
N PHE A 13 0.30 10.25 -1.44
CA PHE A 13 0.61 9.26 -2.48
C PHE A 13 0.17 9.69 -3.89
N SER A 14 -0.74 10.66 -4.00
CA SER A 14 -1.15 11.22 -5.29
C SER A 14 -0.37 12.49 -5.62
N ALA A 15 0.03 12.62 -6.88
CA ALA A 15 0.64 13.85 -7.40
C ALA A 15 -0.41 14.93 -7.75
N ALA A 16 -1.70 14.58 -7.74
CA ALA A 16 -2.77 15.47 -8.12
C ALA A 16 -3.37 16.17 -6.90
N ASP A 17 -3.81 17.41 -7.10
CA ASP A 17 -4.65 18.07 -6.11
C ASP A 17 -6.00 17.33 -6.02
N LEU A 18 -6.27 16.76 -4.85
CA LEU A 18 -7.50 16.03 -4.54
C LEU A 18 -8.55 16.95 -3.89
N ASP A 19 -8.23 18.22 -3.62
CA ASP A 19 -9.12 19.16 -2.96
C ASP A 19 -10.23 19.67 -3.88
N GLY A 20 -11.44 19.74 -3.33
CA GLY A 20 -12.61 20.30 -4.01
C GLY A 20 -13.11 19.47 -5.21
N LEU A 21 -12.51 18.31 -5.49
CA LEU A 21 -12.98 17.42 -6.56
C LEU A 21 -14.33 16.79 -6.19
N PRO A 22 -15.26 16.64 -7.16
CA PRO A 22 -16.45 15.82 -6.98
C PRO A 22 -16.09 14.38 -6.59
N GLU A 23 -16.90 13.76 -5.73
CA GLU A 23 -16.67 12.37 -5.28
C GLU A 23 -16.45 11.40 -6.43
N ALA A 24 -17.26 11.49 -7.50
CA ALA A 24 -17.15 10.63 -8.67
C ALA A 24 -15.79 10.73 -9.38
N GLU A 25 -15.24 11.95 -9.48
CA GLU A 25 -13.93 12.21 -10.09
C GLU A 25 -12.80 11.67 -9.21
N LEU A 26 -12.92 11.87 -7.89
CA LEU A 26 -11.95 11.38 -6.93
C LEU A 26 -11.89 9.84 -6.91
N VAL A 27 -13.05 9.17 -6.94
CA VAL A 27 -13.15 7.71 -7.05
C VAL A 27 -12.53 7.22 -8.37
N ALA A 28 -12.80 7.89 -9.49
CA ALA A 28 -12.23 7.53 -10.78
C ALA A 28 -10.70 7.63 -10.79
N ARG A 29 -10.14 8.69 -10.17
CA ARG A 29 -8.70 8.88 -10.03
C ARG A 29 -8.04 7.83 -9.16
N LEU A 30 -8.62 7.52 -8.00
CA LEU A 30 -8.10 6.48 -7.12
C LEU A 30 -8.03 5.14 -7.86
N ARG A 31 -9.07 4.80 -8.62
CA ARG A 31 -9.08 3.58 -9.45
C ARG A 31 -8.04 3.62 -10.58
N ALA A 32 -7.75 4.78 -11.15
CA ALA A 32 -6.72 4.94 -12.17
C ALA A 32 -5.30 4.79 -11.59
N GLU A 33 -5.07 5.28 -10.36
CA GLU A 33 -3.78 5.17 -9.66
C GLU A 33 -3.56 3.76 -9.08
N HIS A 34 -4.63 3.09 -8.64
CA HIS A 34 -4.57 1.77 -8.00
C HIS A 34 -5.53 0.76 -8.67
N PRO A 35 -5.35 0.48 -9.97
CA PRO A 35 -6.30 -0.34 -10.73
C PRO A 35 -6.38 -1.78 -10.23
N ARG A 36 -5.29 -2.32 -9.67
CA ARG A 36 -5.26 -3.68 -9.12
C ARG A 36 -5.97 -3.76 -7.77
N LEU A 37 -5.61 -2.89 -6.83
CA LEU A 37 -6.22 -2.85 -5.51
C LEU A 37 -7.72 -2.55 -5.59
N LEU A 38 -8.12 -1.60 -6.44
CA LEU A 38 -9.49 -1.04 -6.41
C LEU A 38 -10.43 -1.60 -7.47
N ALA A 39 -10.02 -2.62 -8.23
CA ALA A 39 -10.81 -3.22 -9.32
C ALA A 39 -12.22 -3.62 -8.86
N ASP A 40 -12.28 -4.45 -7.81
CA ASP A 40 -13.52 -5.01 -7.28
C ASP A 40 -14.01 -4.30 -6.01
N ALA A 41 -13.31 -3.24 -5.58
CA ALA A 41 -13.63 -2.53 -4.36
C ALA A 41 -14.72 -1.47 -4.58
N GLN A 42 -15.66 -1.40 -3.64
CA GLN A 42 -16.61 -0.29 -3.54
C GLN A 42 -15.94 0.85 -2.76
N ILE A 43 -15.95 2.06 -3.33
CA ILE A 43 -15.33 3.24 -2.74
C ILE A 43 -16.44 4.26 -2.47
N GLU A 44 -16.47 4.78 -1.24
CA GLU A 44 -17.40 5.81 -0.80
C GLU A 44 -16.60 6.91 -0.09
N ILE A 45 -16.91 8.18 -0.36
CA ILE A 45 -16.17 9.32 0.19
C ILE A 45 -17.13 10.20 0.97
N ALA A 46 -16.96 10.23 2.29
CA ALA A 46 -17.81 11.00 3.19
C ALA A 46 -16.99 11.68 4.28
N GLY A 47 -17.26 12.97 4.53
CA GLY A 47 -16.65 13.71 5.63
C GLY A 47 -15.12 13.77 5.61
N GLY A 48 -14.50 13.77 4.42
CA GLY A 48 -13.04 13.75 4.27
C GLY A 48 -12.40 12.37 4.51
N MET A 49 -13.19 11.31 4.57
CA MET A 49 -12.75 9.92 4.70
C MET A 49 -13.14 9.13 3.46
N VAL A 50 -12.21 8.34 2.95
CA VAL A 50 -12.42 7.36 1.88
C VAL A 50 -12.63 5.99 2.51
N THR A 51 -13.80 5.43 2.30
CA THR A 51 -14.16 4.08 2.76
C THR A 51 -14.05 3.12 1.60
N ILE A 52 -13.14 2.15 1.71
CA ILE A 52 -12.92 1.12 0.70
C ILE A 52 -13.50 -0.19 1.24
N ARG A 53 -14.51 -0.73 0.56
CA ARG A 53 -15.14 -2.00 0.88
C ARG A 53 -14.75 -3.04 -0.17
N PHE A 54 -13.98 -4.02 0.26
CA PHE A 54 -13.63 -5.19 -0.54
C PHE A 54 -14.71 -6.27 -0.38
N PRO A 55 -15.13 -6.93 -1.47
CA PRO A 55 -15.97 -8.12 -1.37
C PRO A 55 -15.24 -9.16 -0.52
N GLU A 56 -15.98 -9.87 0.33
CA GLU A 56 -15.36 -10.94 1.10
C GLU A 56 -14.93 -12.08 0.15
N PRO A 57 -13.63 -12.45 0.13
CA PRO A 57 -13.20 -13.58 -0.66
C PRO A 57 -13.84 -14.86 -0.11
N PRO A 58 -14.09 -15.87 -0.95
CA PRO A 58 -14.57 -17.17 -0.50
C PRO A 58 -13.68 -17.71 0.63
N ALA A 59 -14.28 -18.32 1.66
CA ALA A 59 -13.56 -18.81 2.84
C ALA A 59 -12.37 -19.72 2.49
N GLN A 60 -12.51 -20.51 1.43
CA GLN A 60 -11.45 -21.37 0.91
C GLN A 60 -10.28 -20.56 0.31
N GLY A 61 -10.58 -19.51 -0.46
CA GLY A 61 -9.57 -18.60 -1.01
C GLY A 61 -8.82 -17.86 0.09
N LYS A 62 -9.51 -17.44 1.14
CA LYS A 62 -8.90 -16.77 2.31
C LYS A 62 -7.95 -17.71 3.08
N ALA A 63 -8.33 -18.96 3.29
CA ALA A 63 -7.48 -19.94 3.97
C ALA A 63 -6.23 -20.29 3.14
N GLU A 64 -6.39 -20.42 1.82
CA GLU A 64 -5.26 -20.62 0.90
C GLU A 64 -4.33 -19.41 0.88
N ALA A 65 -4.89 -18.20 0.79
CA ALA A 65 -4.15 -16.95 0.83
C ALA A 65 -3.31 -16.82 2.11
N ALA A 66 -3.88 -17.16 3.27
CA ALA A 66 -3.16 -17.13 4.54
C ALA A 66 -1.96 -18.10 4.56
N ARG A 67 -2.15 -19.33 4.08
CA ARG A 67 -1.06 -20.32 3.99
C ARG A 67 0.04 -19.87 3.02
N LEU A 68 -0.34 -19.30 1.87
CA LEU A 68 0.62 -18.76 0.91
C LEU A 68 1.35 -17.55 1.47
N LEU A 69 0.68 -16.68 2.22
CA LEU A 69 1.28 -15.53 2.87
C LEU A 69 2.40 -15.95 3.83
N GLU A 70 2.13 -16.91 4.71
CA GLU A 70 3.15 -17.46 5.63
C GLU A 70 4.37 -17.99 4.86
N LYS A 71 4.12 -18.72 3.77
CA LYS A 71 5.17 -19.26 2.90
C LYS A 71 5.96 -18.15 2.20
N GLY A 72 5.29 -17.11 1.70
CA GLY A 72 5.92 -15.96 1.04
C GLY A 72 6.82 -15.19 1.99
N ILE A 73 6.33 -14.91 3.20
CA ILE A 73 7.12 -14.27 4.27
C ILE A 73 8.33 -15.13 4.64
N GLN A 74 8.16 -16.46 4.74
CA GLN A 74 9.28 -17.36 5.00
C GLN A 74 10.35 -17.28 3.90
N ARG A 75 9.96 -17.19 2.63
CA ARG A 75 10.91 -17.02 1.52
C ARG A 75 11.62 -15.67 1.55
N CYS A 76 10.94 -14.59 1.93
CA CYS A 76 11.60 -13.30 2.18
C CYS A 76 12.68 -13.44 3.25
N ARG A 77 12.39 -14.12 4.38
CA ARG A 77 13.37 -14.35 5.46
C ARG A 77 14.56 -15.21 5.03
N GLN A 78 14.40 -16.03 4.00
CA GLN A 78 15.46 -16.86 3.43
C GLN A 78 16.27 -16.13 2.34
N GLY A 79 15.94 -14.88 2.01
CA GLY A 79 16.55 -14.14 0.90
C GLY A 79 16.11 -14.63 -0.49
N GLU A 80 15.10 -15.50 -0.56
CA GLU A 80 14.57 -16.05 -1.82
C GLU A 80 13.53 -15.10 -2.44
N TYR A 81 13.89 -13.83 -2.63
CA TYR A 81 12.97 -12.73 -2.92
C TYR A 81 12.14 -12.93 -4.19
N ARG A 82 12.74 -13.42 -5.28
CA ARG A 82 11.99 -13.69 -6.52
C ARG A 82 10.90 -14.76 -6.33
N LYS A 83 11.15 -15.79 -5.51
CA LYS A 83 10.13 -16.78 -5.18
C LYS A 83 9.10 -16.23 -4.23
N ALA A 84 9.52 -15.41 -3.27
CA ALA A 84 8.60 -14.74 -2.36
C ALA A 84 7.63 -13.84 -3.14
N ALA A 85 8.13 -13.04 -4.08
CA ALA A 85 7.32 -12.16 -4.92
C ALA A 85 6.20 -12.92 -5.64
N GLY A 86 6.53 -13.99 -6.38
CA GLY A 86 5.50 -14.79 -7.07
C GLY A 86 4.50 -15.48 -6.13
N ILE A 87 4.90 -15.84 -4.91
CA ILE A 87 3.95 -16.38 -3.91
C ILE A 87 3.04 -15.27 -3.38
N LEU A 88 3.57 -14.09 -3.11
CA LEU A 88 2.82 -12.95 -2.57
C LEU A 88 1.88 -12.35 -3.62
N GLU A 89 2.24 -12.34 -4.90
CA GLU A 89 1.33 -12.03 -6.01
C GLU A 89 0.13 -12.97 -6.01
N ARG A 90 0.36 -14.29 -5.84
CA ARG A 90 -0.73 -15.26 -5.71
C ARG A 90 -1.61 -15.03 -4.48
N VAL A 91 -1.04 -14.50 -3.39
CA VAL A 91 -1.85 -14.08 -2.23
C VAL A 91 -2.78 -12.94 -2.63
N LEU A 92 -2.29 -11.95 -3.36
CA LEU A 92 -3.09 -10.80 -3.80
C LEU A 92 -4.17 -11.16 -4.83
N GLU A 93 -3.96 -12.21 -5.63
CA GLU A 93 -5.01 -12.75 -6.49
C GLU A 93 -6.17 -13.40 -5.71
N LEU A 94 -5.89 -13.96 -4.53
CA LEU A 94 -6.87 -14.65 -3.68
C LEU A 94 -7.49 -13.72 -2.62
N ASP A 95 -6.70 -12.79 -2.11
CA ASP A 95 -7.07 -11.75 -1.16
C ASP A 95 -6.42 -10.41 -1.56
N PRO A 96 -7.08 -9.63 -2.44
CA PRO A 96 -6.60 -8.32 -2.86
C PRO A 96 -6.50 -7.30 -1.72
N SER A 97 -7.03 -7.60 -0.53
CA SER A 97 -6.98 -6.72 0.64
C SER A 97 -5.87 -7.07 1.63
N SER A 98 -4.98 -8.01 1.27
CA SER A 98 -3.92 -8.49 2.15
C SER A 98 -2.79 -7.47 2.30
N THR A 99 -2.90 -6.57 3.27
CA THR A 99 -1.84 -5.61 3.64
C THR A 99 -0.47 -6.28 3.85
N PRO A 100 -0.36 -7.41 4.57
CA PRO A 100 0.95 -8.06 4.76
C PRO A 100 1.55 -8.56 3.44
N ALA A 101 0.71 -8.94 2.46
CA ALA A 101 1.21 -9.36 1.16
C ALA A 101 1.84 -8.19 0.40
N TYR A 102 1.13 -7.05 0.31
CA TYR A 102 1.66 -5.83 -0.31
C TYR A 102 2.97 -5.37 0.34
N ARG A 103 3.01 -5.33 1.69
CA ARG A 103 4.21 -4.93 2.44
C ARG A 103 5.41 -5.83 2.14
N ASN A 104 5.23 -7.15 2.20
CA ASN A 104 6.32 -8.09 1.97
C ASN A 104 6.71 -8.19 0.49
N LEU A 105 5.77 -7.96 -0.43
CA LEU A 105 6.03 -7.92 -1.86
C LEU A 105 6.86 -6.69 -2.20
N GLY A 106 6.48 -5.52 -1.66
CA GLY A 106 7.29 -4.30 -1.76
C GLY A 106 8.71 -4.50 -1.26
N MET A 107 8.88 -5.08 -0.07
CA MET A 107 10.20 -5.44 0.46
C MET A 107 10.98 -6.39 -0.46
N ALA A 108 10.36 -7.46 -0.95
CA ALA A 108 11.02 -8.42 -1.84
C ALA A 108 11.46 -7.77 -3.16
N LEU A 109 10.66 -6.86 -3.71
CA LEU A 109 10.96 -6.14 -4.95
C LEU A 109 12.09 -5.12 -4.76
N MET A 110 12.16 -4.43 -3.62
CA MET A 110 13.32 -3.58 -3.30
C MET A 110 14.62 -4.37 -3.30
N GLU A 111 14.61 -5.55 -2.69
CA GLU A 111 15.79 -6.43 -2.63
C GLU A 111 16.18 -7.01 -4.00
N LEU A 112 15.24 -7.04 -4.95
CA LEU A 112 15.47 -7.40 -6.35
C LEU A 112 15.91 -6.19 -7.21
N GLY A 113 15.92 -4.97 -6.66
CA GLY A 113 16.21 -3.74 -7.38
C GLY A 113 15.06 -3.23 -8.25
N GLU A 114 13.84 -3.75 -8.04
CA GLU A 114 12.62 -3.36 -8.75
C GLU A 114 11.91 -2.22 -8.01
N ASP A 115 12.63 -1.10 -7.80
CA ASP A 115 12.22 -0.01 -6.90
C ASP A 115 10.85 0.59 -7.26
N GLU A 116 10.55 0.79 -8.55
CA GLU A 116 9.26 1.35 -8.98
C GLU A 116 8.08 0.45 -8.61
N ALA A 117 8.20 -0.85 -8.90
CA ALA A 117 7.17 -1.83 -8.58
C ALA A 117 7.02 -1.98 -7.06
N ALA A 118 8.14 -1.93 -6.33
CA ALA A 118 8.12 -1.93 -4.88
C ALA A 118 7.33 -0.74 -4.33
N ARG A 119 7.57 0.48 -4.83
CA ARG A 119 6.85 1.67 -4.39
C ARG A 119 5.34 1.54 -4.58
N GLN A 120 4.89 1.05 -5.73
CA GLN A 120 3.45 0.87 -5.99
C GLN A 120 2.80 -0.01 -4.93
N HIS A 121 3.42 -1.15 -4.61
CA HIS A 121 2.90 -2.05 -3.58
C HIS A 121 3.02 -1.50 -2.15
N LEU A 122 4.05 -0.69 -1.87
CA LEU A 122 4.19 -0.02 -0.58
C LEU A 122 3.14 1.07 -0.38
N VAL A 123 2.75 1.78 -1.45
CA VAL A 123 1.62 2.71 -1.40
C VAL A 123 0.35 1.95 -1.04
N GLU A 124 0.06 0.84 -1.73
CA GLU A 124 -1.11 0.00 -1.43
C GLU A 124 -1.10 -0.51 0.03
N ALA A 125 0.07 -0.93 0.54
CA ALA A 125 0.21 -1.32 1.95
C ALA A 125 -0.09 -0.16 2.91
N ALA A 126 0.45 1.04 2.65
CA ALA A 126 0.27 2.22 3.48
C ALA A 126 -1.19 2.71 3.48
N LEU A 127 -1.89 2.54 2.35
CA LEU A 127 -3.31 2.86 2.23
C LEU A 127 -4.18 1.91 3.06
N LEU A 128 -3.89 0.62 3.02
CA LEU A 128 -4.68 -0.38 3.74
C LEU A 128 -4.35 -0.45 5.24
N ASP A 129 -3.13 -0.13 5.64
CA ASP A 129 -2.71 -0.04 7.04
C ASP A 129 -1.95 1.26 7.33
N PRO A 130 -2.68 2.35 7.63
CA PRO A 130 -2.07 3.64 7.92
C PRO A 130 -1.37 3.69 9.29
N LYS A 131 -1.26 2.56 10.01
CA LYS A 131 -0.55 2.43 11.28
C LYS A 131 0.77 1.67 11.15
N ASP A 132 1.09 1.15 9.97
CA ASP A 132 2.44 0.63 9.70
C ASP A 132 3.33 1.79 9.28
N ALA A 133 4.28 2.19 10.12
CA ALA A 133 5.21 3.28 9.79
C ALA A 133 6.18 2.91 8.65
N TRP A 134 6.46 1.61 8.45
CA TRP A 134 7.54 1.16 7.58
C TRP A 134 7.35 1.55 6.10
N PRO A 135 6.17 1.35 5.46
CA PRO A 135 5.92 1.83 4.11
C PRO A 135 6.13 3.34 3.95
N TYR A 136 5.72 4.15 4.92
CA TYR A 136 5.90 5.61 4.89
C TYR A 136 7.38 6.01 4.91
N VAL A 137 8.20 5.36 5.75
CA VAL A 137 9.66 5.59 5.79
C VAL A 137 10.30 5.26 4.45
N VAL A 138 9.97 4.10 3.89
CA VAL A 138 10.57 3.63 2.63
C VAL A 138 10.18 4.55 1.46
N LEU A 139 8.90 4.88 1.34
CA LEU A 139 8.40 5.77 0.29
C LEU A 139 8.97 7.19 0.44
N GLY A 140 9.01 7.72 1.66
CA GLY A 140 9.62 9.02 1.95
C GLY A 140 11.09 9.07 1.52
N ASN A 141 11.88 8.07 1.93
CA ASN A 141 13.29 7.96 1.55
C ASN A 141 13.50 7.81 0.04
N ALA A 142 12.59 7.12 -0.66
CA ALA A 142 12.63 7.03 -2.11
C ALA A 142 12.40 8.42 -2.76
N LEU A 143 11.41 9.18 -2.27
CA LEU A 143 11.08 10.52 -2.80
C LEU A 143 12.12 11.59 -2.48
N VAL A 144 12.88 11.49 -1.38
CA VAL A 144 13.98 12.43 -1.07
C VAL A 144 15.00 12.50 -2.22
N ARG A 145 15.17 11.40 -2.96
CA ARG A 145 16.13 11.28 -4.05
C ARG A 145 15.58 11.81 -5.38
N GLU A 146 14.29 12.15 -5.44
CA GLU A 146 13.61 12.60 -6.65
C GLU A 146 13.49 14.14 -6.71
N PRO A 147 13.91 14.79 -7.81
CA PRO A 147 13.80 16.24 -7.96
C PRO A 147 12.35 16.72 -7.85
N GLY A 148 12.11 17.72 -7.00
CA GLY A 148 10.79 18.35 -6.85
C GLY A 148 9.78 17.56 -6.00
N LYS A 149 10.18 16.46 -5.37
CA LYS A 149 9.31 15.64 -4.50
C LYS A 149 9.58 15.79 -3.00
N ARG A 150 10.35 16.82 -2.62
CA ARG A 150 10.79 17.03 -1.24
C ARG A 150 9.63 17.20 -0.26
N ASP A 151 8.62 17.99 -0.61
CA ASP A 151 7.46 18.23 0.26
C ASP A 151 6.65 16.95 0.51
N ALA A 152 6.48 16.13 -0.53
CA ALA A 152 5.81 14.82 -0.41
C ALA A 152 6.64 13.85 0.46
N ALA A 153 7.96 13.84 0.29
CA ALA A 153 8.86 13.05 1.13
C ALA A 153 8.77 13.46 2.61
N GLU A 154 8.80 14.76 2.90
CA GLU A 154 8.65 15.31 4.25
C GLU A 154 7.30 14.94 4.87
N GLY A 155 6.21 15.00 4.11
CA GLY A 155 4.89 14.57 4.55
C GLY A 155 4.82 13.08 4.92
N LEU A 156 5.42 12.20 4.10
CA LEU A 156 5.48 10.76 4.38
C LEU A 156 6.33 10.45 5.62
N LEU A 157 7.51 11.07 5.74
CA LEU A 157 8.38 10.87 6.90
C LEU A 157 7.77 11.44 8.19
N ALA A 158 7.08 12.58 8.11
CA ALA A 158 6.33 13.12 9.23
C ALA A 158 5.23 12.16 9.69
N LYS A 159 4.48 11.57 8.75
CA LYS A 159 3.47 10.55 9.06
C LYS A 159 4.08 9.32 9.72
N ALA A 160 5.22 8.83 9.22
CA ALA A 160 5.94 7.72 9.83
C ALA A 160 6.32 8.03 11.30
N HIS A 161 6.83 9.24 11.53
CA HIS A 161 7.21 9.71 12.87
C HIS A 161 6.01 9.90 13.81
N GLU A 162 4.85 10.34 13.28
CA GLU A 162 3.61 10.41 14.06
C GLU A 162 3.14 9.01 14.52
N ILE A 163 3.31 8.00 13.67
CA ILE A 163 2.91 6.61 13.94
C ILE A 163 3.87 5.96 14.95
N ASP A 164 5.17 6.02 14.68
CA ASP A 164 6.22 5.54 15.59
C ASP A 164 7.29 6.61 15.82
N PRO A 165 7.18 7.39 16.92
CA PRO A 165 8.16 8.42 17.26
C PRO A 165 9.56 7.87 17.59
N LYS A 166 9.69 6.54 17.80
CA LYS A 166 10.94 5.87 18.20
C LYS A 166 11.66 5.19 17.05
N ASP A 167 11.13 5.24 15.82
CA ASP A 167 11.82 4.78 14.62
C ASP A 167 12.34 6.01 13.83
N PRO A 168 13.45 6.64 14.26
CA PRO A 168 14.16 7.57 13.39
C PRO A 168 14.78 6.70 12.31
N GLY A 169 14.15 6.66 11.12
CA GLY A 169 14.52 5.76 10.03
C GLY A 169 16.02 5.48 9.97
N ARG A 170 16.40 4.28 10.44
CA ARG A 170 17.75 3.69 10.54
C ARG A 170 18.97 4.62 10.49
#